data_AF-A0A354BNK2-F1
#
_entry.id   AF-A0A354BNK2-F1
#
_cell.length_a   1.000
_cell.length_b   1.000
_cell.length_c   1.000
_cell.angle_alpha   90.00
_cell.angle_beta   90.00
_cell.angle_gamma   90.00
#
_symmetry.space_group_name_H-M   'P 1'
#
loop_
_entity.id
_entity.type
_entity.pdbx_description
1 polymer ?
#
loop_
_entity_poly.entity_id
_entity_poly.type
_entity_poly.pdbx_seq_one_letter_code
_entity_poly.pdbx_strand_id
1 'polypeptide(L)'
;DDAAGEAFDKGAQMLGLGYPGGPAIDQVARTGDRQAVPFPRFYGGRESLEFSFSGLKTSLLYKLRRLAVRLRPEQIADFAAGYQEAIVQVLVTKSLAALKQSRLSTLA
;
A
#
# COMPACT_ATOMS: atom_id res chain seq x y z
N ASP A 1 -4.47 4.89 -13.16
CA ASP A 1 -5.25 5.81 -12.32
C ASP A 1 -4.39 6.62 -11.37
N ASP A 2 -3.80 6.05 -10.32
CA ASP A 2 -3.15 6.87 -9.28
C ASP A 2 -1.66 6.54 -9.07
N ALA A 3 -0.89 7.55 -8.65
CA ALA A 3 0.49 7.37 -8.21
C ALA A 3 0.58 6.71 -6.84
N ALA A 4 1.68 6.00 -6.55
CA ALA A 4 1.90 5.36 -5.25
C ALA A 4 1.88 6.38 -4.09
N GLY A 5 2.46 7.56 -4.30
CA GLY A 5 2.44 8.64 -3.30
C GLY A 5 1.03 9.08 -2.92
N GLU A 6 0.13 9.20 -3.89
CA GLU A 6 -1.27 9.55 -3.62
C GLU A 6 -1.99 8.43 -2.85
N ALA A 7 -1.66 7.16 -3.14
CA ALA A 7 -2.17 6.03 -2.36
C ALA A 7 -1.74 6.14 -0.89
N PHE A 8 -0.47 6.46 -0.63
CA PHE A 8 0.00 6.74 0.74
C PHE A 8 -0.72 7.93 1.39
N ASP A 9 -0.88 9.05 0.69
CA ASP A 9 -1.56 10.23 1.22
C ASP A 9 -3.02 9.94 1.58
N LYS A 10 -3.75 9.22 0.72
CA LYS A 10 -5.13 8.81 1.03
C LYS A 10 -5.21 7.76 2.11
N GLY A 11 -4.27 6.82 2.16
CA GLY A 11 -4.18 5.85 3.24
C GLY A 11 -3.96 6.52 4.60
N ALA A 12 -3.02 7.44 4.68
CA ALA A 12 -2.69 8.18 5.89
C ALA A 12 -3.87 9.05 6.36
N GLN A 13 -4.56 9.71 5.42
CA GLN A 13 -5.78 10.46 5.72
C GLN A 13 -6.86 9.55 6.32
N MET A 14 -7.11 8.37 5.74
CA MET A 14 -8.12 7.43 6.24
C MET A 14 -7.76 6.86 7.62
N LEU A 15 -6.48 6.68 7.91
CA LEU A 15 -5.97 6.20 9.20
C LEU A 15 -5.81 7.31 10.25
N GLY A 16 -6.05 8.58 9.88
CA GLY A 16 -5.90 9.72 10.79
C GLY A 16 -4.46 10.08 11.11
N LEU A 17 -3.51 9.75 10.22
CA LEU A 17 -2.07 9.96 10.42
C LEU A 17 -1.55 11.32 9.89
N GLY A 18 -2.35 12.03 9.10
CA GLY A 18 -2.00 13.35 8.56
C GLY A 18 -1.22 13.30 7.23
N TYR A 19 -0.54 14.39 6.90
CA TYR A 19 0.23 14.61 5.66
C TYR A 19 1.65 15.11 6.01
N PRO A 20 2.71 14.72 5.29
CA PRO A 20 2.74 13.83 4.12
C PRO A 20 2.51 12.35 4.51
N GLY A 21 1.70 11.64 3.72
CA GLY A 21 1.21 10.32 4.10
C GLY A 21 2.25 9.21 4.04
N GLY A 22 3.23 9.33 3.14
CA GLY A 22 4.34 8.37 3.02
C GLY A 22 5.13 8.24 4.34
N PRO A 23 5.79 9.31 4.82
CA PRO A 23 6.53 9.27 6.09
C PRO A 23 5.66 8.90 7.29
N ALA A 24 4.41 9.36 7.34
CA ALA A 24 3.49 9.06 8.43
C ALA A 24 3.11 7.57 8.50
N ILE A 25 2.83 6.94 7.34
CA ILE A 25 2.59 5.50 7.27
C ILE A 25 3.86 4.72 7.60
N ASP A 26 5.03 5.09 7.05
CA ASP A 26 6.28 4.35 7.30
C ASP A 26 6.64 4.33 8.79
N GLN A 27 6.49 5.45 9.49
CA GLN A 27 6.78 5.53 10.92
C GLN A 27 5.88 4.58 11.74
N VAL A 28 4.59 4.53 11.44
CA VAL A 28 3.61 3.73 12.17
C VAL A 28 3.64 2.25 11.75
N ALA A 29 3.93 1.96 10.49
CA ALA A 29 4.04 0.61 9.95
C ALA A 29 5.18 -0.21 10.60
N ARG A 30 6.25 0.44 11.07
CA ARG A 30 7.40 -0.22 11.72
C ARG A 30 7.04 -1.03 12.95
N THR A 31 5.95 -0.68 13.64
CA THR A 31 5.49 -1.36 14.85
C THR A 31 4.30 -2.29 14.60
N GLY A 32 3.85 -2.42 13.35
CA GLY A 32 2.70 -3.24 12.98
C GLY A 32 3.10 -4.58 12.36
N ASP A 33 2.16 -5.53 12.37
CA ASP A 33 2.27 -6.75 11.60
C ASP A 33 1.68 -6.57 10.20
N ARG A 34 2.55 -6.62 9.18
CA ARG A 34 2.16 -6.53 7.76
C ARG A 34 1.25 -7.68 7.29
N GLN A 35 1.11 -8.76 8.06
CA GLN A 35 0.22 -9.89 7.75
C GLN A 35 -1.15 -9.80 8.44
N ALA A 36 -1.30 -8.94 9.47
CA ALA A 36 -2.52 -8.85 10.26
C ALA A 36 -3.73 -8.35 9.46
N VAL A 37 -3.52 -7.47 8.48
CA VAL A 37 -4.59 -6.94 7.61
C VAL A 37 -4.30 -7.25 6.14
N PRO A 38 -5.05 -8.18 5.51
CA PRO A 38 -4.80 -8.55 4.11
C PRO A 38 -5.35 -7.50 3.15
N PHE A 39 -4.50 -7.01 2.24
CA PHE A 39 -4.87 -6.05 1.21
C PHE A 39 -4.72 -6.63 -0.21
N PRO A 40 -5.59 -6.21 -1.16
CA PRO A 40 -5.48 -6.64 -2.54
C PRO A 40 -4.25 -6.03 -3.22
N ARG A 41 -3.68 -6.77 -4.17
CA ARG A 41 -2.55 -6.32 -4.99
C ARG A 41 -2.95 -6.45 -6.45
N PHE A 42 -2.89 -5.35 -7.20
CA PHE A 42 -3.25 -5.34 -8.61
C PHE A 42 -2.00 -5.58 -9.47
N TYR A 43 -1.95 -6.73 -10.14
CA TYR A 43 -0.86 -7.06 -11.06
C TYR A 43 -1.23 -6.84 -12.54
N GLY A 44 -2.51 -6.70 -12.86
CA GLY A 44 -2.99 -6.65 -14.25
C GLY A 44 -2.84 -7.99 -14.96
N GLY A 45 -2.78 -7.96 -16.30
CA GLY A 45 -2.52 -9.15 -17.12
C GLY A 45 -1.08 -9.66 -17.02
N ARG A 46 -0.81 -10.85 -17.60
CA ARG A 46 0.44 -11.64 -17.46
C ARG A 46 1.73 -10.88 -17.79
N GLU A 47 1.67 -9.75 -18.49
CA GLU A 47 2.83 -8.94 -18.89
C GLU A 47 2.67 -7.44 -18.60
N SER A 48 1.58 -7.05 -17.92
CA SER A 48 1.26 -5.64 -17.69
C SER A 48 2.21 -4.98 -16.69
N LEU A 49 2.78 -3.84 -17.08
CA LEU A 49 3.56 -2.95 -16.21
C LEU A 49 2.72 -1.79 -15.64
N GLU A 50 1.42 -1.73 -15.94
CA GLU A 50 0.55 -0.65 -15.49
C GLU A 50 0.23 -0.75 -13.99
N PHE A 51 0.23 0.39 -13.29
CA PHE A 51 -0.10 0.44 -11.87
C PHE A 51 -1.56 0.82 -11.64
N SER A 52 -2.16 0.24 -10.59
CA SER A 52 -3.43 0.71 -10.04
C SER A 52 -3.50 0.47 -8.54
N PHE A 53 -3.82 1.53 -7.79
CA PHE A 53 -3.98 1.51 -6.34
C PHE A 53 -5.39 1.90 -5.87
N SER A 54 -6.32 2.16 -6.79
CA SER A 54 -7.71 2.54 -6.46
C SER A 54 -8.46 1.44 -5.71
N GLY A 55 -8.28 0.18 -6.13
CA GLY A 55 -8.83 -0.99 -5.42
C GLY A 55 -8.25 -1.16 -4.01
N LEU A 56 -6.96 -0.82 -3.83
CA LEU A 56 -6.28 -0.87 -2.53
C LEU A 56 -6.83 0.21 -1.58
N LYS A 57 -6.97 1.46 -2.04
CA LYS A 57 -7.62 2.56 -1.30
C LYS A 57 -9.05 2.19 -0.89
N THR A 58 -9.82 1.65 -1.82
CA THR A 58 -11.19 1.20 -1.59
C THR A 58 -11.26 0.09 -0.54
N SER A 59 -10.33 -0.88 -0.59
CA SER A 59 -10.24 -1.96 0.40
C SER A 59 -10.00 -1.43 1.81
N LEU A 60 -9.08 -0.46 1.97
CA LEU A 60 -8.83 0.21 3.25
C LEU A 60 -10.09 0.89 3.78
N LEU A 61 -10.74 1.71 2.96
CA LEU A 61 -11.97 2.41 3.33
C LEU A 61 -13.04 1.46 3.86
N TYR A 62 -13.29 0.35 3.15
CA TYR A 62 -14.32 -0.61 3.56
C TYR A 62 -13.94 -1.40 4.81
N LYS A 63 -12.66 -1.76 4.99
CA LYS A 63 -12.21 -2.41 6.22
C LYS A 63 -12.39 -1.50 7.43
N LEU A 64 -12.03 -0.22 7.31
CA LEU A 64 -12.21 0.76 8.38
C LEU A 64 -13.69 1.00 8.70
N ARG A 65 -14.56 1.10 7.68
CA ARG A 65 -16.01 1.27 7.86
C ARG A 65 -16.69 0.10 8.57
N ARG A 66 -16.15 -1.13 8.44
CA ARG A 66 -16.69 -2.31 9.11
C ARG A 66 -16.33 -2.37 10.60
N LEU A 67 -15.37 -1.57 11.05
CA LEU A 67 -14.99 -1.50 12.45
C LEU A 67 -15.93 -0.49 13.13
N ALA A 68 -16.81 -0.99 13.98
CA ALA A 68 -17.82 -0.18 14.68
C ALA A 68 -17.23 0.71 15.79
N VAL A 69 -15.93 0.63 16.03
CA VAL A 69 -15.23 1.33 17.12
C VAL A 69 -13.95 1.97 16.60
N ARG A 70 -13.49 3.00 17.30
CA ARG A 70 -12.21 3.65 17.02
C ARG A 70 -11.06 2.65 17.19
N LEU A 71 -10.16 2.62 16.22
CA LEU A 71 -8.98 1.75 16.25
C LEU A 71 -8.04 2.13 17.40
N ARG A 72 -7.48 1.12 18.07
CA ARG A 72 -6.35 1.30 18.97
C ARG A 72 -5.07 1.56 18.17
N PRO A 73 -4.03 2.19 18.75
CA PRO A 73 -2.77 2.48 18.06
C PRO A 73 -2.13 1.25 17.40
N GLU A 74 -2.17 0.08 18.04
CA GLU A 74 -1.58 -1.15 17.52
C GLU A 74 -2.32 -1.61 16.25
N GLN A 75 -3.64 -1.46 16.23
CA GLN A 75 -4.43 -1.79 15.04
C GLN A 75 -4.14 -0.83 13.90
N ILE A 76 -3.96 0.47 14.19
CA ILE A 76 -3.55 1.45 13.17
C ILE A 76 -2.19 1.05 12.58
N ALA A 77 -1.24 0.60 13.42
CA ALA A 77 0.05 0.08 12.98
C ALA A 77 -0.09 -1.13 12.05
N ASP A 78 -0.93 -2.11 12.39
CA ASP A 78 -1.20 -3.28 11.54
C ASP A 78 -1.82 -2.89 10.19
N PHE A 79 -2.78 -1.96 10.21
CA PHE A 79 -3.38 -1.42 8.99
C PHE A 79 -2.35 -0.70 8.12
N ALA A 80 -1.51 0.16 8.72
CA ALA A 80 -0.45 0.88 8.02
C ALA A 80 0.58 -0.09 7.43
N ALA A 81 1.01 -1.10 8.19
CA ALA A 81 1.99 -2.11 7.76
C ALA A 81 1.47 -2.95 6.58
N GLY A 82 0.25 -3.49 6.68
CA GLY A 82 -0.34 -4.25 5.58
C GLY A 82 -0.59 -3.41 4.33
N TYR A 83 -0.98 -2.14 4.49
CA TYR A 83 -1.21 -1.22 3.39
C TYR A 83 0.10 -0.85 2.67
N GLN A 84 1.14 -0.50 3.42
CA GLN A 84 2.48 -0.24 2.90
C GLN A 84 3.03 -1.46 2.16
N GLU A 85 2.94 -2.64 2.76
CA GLU A 85 3.40 -3.90 2.16
C GLU A 85 2.74 -4.15 0.80
N ALA A 86 1.43 -3.92 0.68
CA ALA A 86 0.71 -4.10 -0.58
C ALA A 86 1.22 -3.14 -1.68
N ILE A 87 1.48 -1.88 -1.34
CA ILE A 87 2.03 -0.90 -2.30
C ILE A 87 3.44 -1.31 -2.73
N VAL A 88 4.33 -1.55 -1.75
CA VAL A 88 5.74 -1.87 -2.00
C VAL A 88 5.86 -3.15 -2.82
N GLN A 89 5.09 -4.18 -2.51
CA GLN A 89 5.16 -5.44 -3.24
C GLN A 89 4.75 -5.30 -4.71
N VAL A 90 3.75 -4.48 -5.02
CA VAL A 90 3.37 -4.19 -6.41
C VAL A 90 4.48 -3.44 -7.14
N LEU A 91 5.06 -2.41 -6.49
CA LEU A 91 6.17 -1.63 -7.05
C LEU A 91 7.37 -2.54 -7.36
N VAL A 92 7.86 -3.29 -6.37
CA VAL A 92 9.02 -4.18 -6.51
C VAL A 92 8.76 -5.24 -7.58
N THR A 93 7.59 -5.89 -7.56
CA THR A 93 7.27 -6.96 -8.53
C THR A 93 7.27 -6.43 -9.95
N LYS A 94 6.64 -5.27 -10.20
CA LYS A 94 6.57 -4.68 -11.55
C LYS A 94 7.91 -4.09 -11.99
N SER A 95 8.69 -3.49 -11.08
CA SER A 95 10.05 -3.04 -11.40
C SER A 95 10.96 -4.19 -11.81
N LEU A 96 10.92 -5.32 -11.09
CA LEU A 96 11.67 -6.52 -11.46
C LEU A 96 11.18 -7.14 -12.78
N ALA A 97 9.86 -7.13 -13.03
CA ALA A 97 9.30 -7.56 -14.31
C ALA A 97 9.79 -6.66 -15.47
N ALA A 98 9.82 -5.35 -15.27
CA ALA A 98 10.32 -4.39 -16.25
C ALA A 98 11.81 -4.60 -16.56
N LEU A 99 12.66 -4.85 -15.55
CA LEU A 99 14.07 -5.21 -15.76
C LEU A 99 14.21 -6.47 -16.62
N LYS A 100 13.42 -7.51 -16.32
CA LYS A 100 13.43 -8.75 -17.08
C LYS A 100 12.98 -8.55 -18.54
N GLN A 101 11.93 -7.76 -18.77
CA GLN A 101 11.43 -7.47 -20.11
C GLN A 101 12.43 -6.62 -20.93
N SER A 102 13.11 -5.67 -20.28
CA SER A 102 14.10 -4.79 -20.91
C SER A 102 15.50 -5.40 -21.01
N ARG A 103 15.73 -6.59 -20.43
CA ARG A 103 17.05 -7.24 -20.32
C ARG A 103 18.11 -6.38 -19.64
N LEU A 104 17.67 -5.50 -18.73
CA LEU A 104 18.55 -4.67 -17.91
C LEU A 104 18.81 -5.36 -16.57
N SER A 105 20.00 -5.14 -16.01
CA SER A 105 20.42 -5.70 -14.73
C SER A 105 20.37 -4.70 -13.58
N THR A 106 20.07 -3.42 -13.86
CA THR A 106 20.14 -2.32 -12.88
C THR A 106 18.84 -1.52 -12.88
N LEU A 107 18.28 -1.31 -11.68
CA LEU A 107 17.24 -0.33 -11.39
C LEU A 107 17.91 0.84 -10.67
N ALA A 108 17.91 2.02 -11.30
CA ALA A 108 18.51 3.25 -10.76
C ALA A 108 17.46 4.12 -10.05
#